data_AF-A0A8K0D862-F1
#
_entry.id   AF-A0A8K0D862-F1
#
_cell.length_a   1.000
_cell.length_b   1.000
_cell.length_c   1.000
_cell.angle_alpha   90.00
_cell.angle_beta   90.00
_cell.angle_gamma   90.00
#
_symmetry.space_group_name_H-M   'P 1'
#
loop_
_entity.id
_entity.type
_entity.pdbx_description
1 polymer ?
#
loop_
_entity_poly.entity_id
_entity_poly.type
_entity_poly.pdbx_seq_one_letter_code
_entity_poly.pdbx_strand_id
1 'polypeptide(L)'
;LIVEDTDQYLLANSDFDGFYTWLSLCRNSYASTWYNWPYIQDFARDRGLIFTPTVSPGYDYRSSSISPGLKPPNINRDSGTYYNSAWSRAVVSRSKFVAINSFNGWLE
;
A
#
# COMPACT_ATOMS: atom_id res chain seq x y z
N LEU A 1 1.11 1.00 10.66
CA LEU A 1 0.33 1.11 9.39
C LEU A 1 -0.30 2.49 9.40
N ILE A 2 -0.18 3.26 8.31
CA ILE A 2 -0.84 4.58 8.21
C ILE A 2 -2.23 4.33 7.62
N VAL A 3 -3.25 4.37 8.46
CA VAL A 3 -4.66 4.23 8.05
C VAL A 3 -5.23 5.60 7.72
N GLU A 4 -4.98 6.59 8.57
CA GLU A 4 -5.33 8.00 8.42
C GLU A 4 -4.07 8.85 8.26
N ASP A 5 -4.20 10.08 7.77
CA ASP A 5 -3.06 11.01 7.64
C ASP A 5 -2.44 11.36 9.00
N THR A 6 -3.26 11.41 10.06
CA THR A 6 -2.84 11.68 11.44
C THR A 6 -1.90 10.61 12.02
N ASP A 7 -1.95 9.37 11.53
CA ASP A 7 -1.09 8.26 11.98
C ASP A 7 0.41 8.52 11.69
N GLN A 8 0.71 9.44 10.78
CA GLN A 8 2.07 9.89 10.49
C GLN A 8 2.78 10.40 11.75
N TYR A 9 2.08 11.10 12.63
CA TYR A 9 2.65 11.62 13.87
C TYR A 9 3.00 10.50 14.85
N LEU A 10 2.20 9.44 14.92
CA LEU A 10 2.49 8.29 15.75
C LEU A 10 3.74 7.56 15.25
N LEU A 11 3.86 7.38 13.92
CA LEU A 11 5.04 6.75 13.32
C LEU A 11 6.34 7.49 13.62
N ALA A 12 6.31 8.81 13.50
CA ALA A 12 7.49 9.63 13.80
C ALA A 12 7.99 9.53 15.24
N ASN A 13 7.17 9.02 16.17
CA ASN A 13 7.51 8.85 17.59
C ASN A 13 7.64 7.37 18.00
N SER A 14 7.70 6.45 17.04
CA SER A 14 7.63 4.99 17.30
C SER A 14 8.94 4.25 17.05
N ASP A 15 10.06 4.97 16.93
CA ASP A 15 11.42 4.44 16.72
C ASP A 15 11.59 3.45 15.55
N PHE A 16 10.63 3.39 14.62
CA PHE A 16 10.80 2.63 13.38
C PHE A 16 11.70 3.38 12.39
N ASP A 17 12.55 2.64 11.67
CA ASP A 17 13.34 3.19 10.57
C ASP A 17 12.49 3.49 9.32
N GLY A 18 11.26 2.96 9.25
CA GLY A 18 10.42 3.08 8.08
C GLY A 18 9.11 2.32 8.17
N PHE A 19 8.33 2.39 7.10
CA PHE A 19 7.01 1.78 7.00
C PHE A 19 6.64 1.43 5.55
N TYR A 20 5.65 0.56 5.43
CA TYR A 20 5.10 0.09 4.16
C TYR A 20 3.58 -0.04 4.25
N THR A 21 2.91 -0.18 3.09
CA THR A 21 1.45 -0.01 2.99
C THR A 21 0.65 -1.30 3.08
N TRP A 22 1.29 -2.44 3.37
CA TRP A 22 0.74 -3.80 3.45
C TRP A 22 -0.28 -4.11 2.33
N LEU A 23 -1.57 -3.87 2.59
CA LEU A 23 -2.65 -4.05 1.63
C LEU A 23 -2.48 -3.07 0.48
N SER A 24 -2.16 -3.62 -0.69
CA SER A 24 -2.02 -2.88 -1.94
C SER A 24 -3.35 -2.47 -2.57
N LEU A 25 -4.44 -2.61 -1.82
CA LEU A 25 -5.78 -2.22 -2.23
C LEU A 25 -5.87 -0.70 -2.26
N CYS A 26 -5.80 -0.13 -3.46
CA CYS A 26 -5.96 1.30 -3.64
C CYS A 26 -7.26 1.79 -2.97
N ARG A 27 -7.16 2.87 -2.18
CA ARG A 27 -8.26 3.51 -1.45
C ARG A 27 -8.82 2.75 -0.24
N ASN A 28 -8.15 1.69 0.21
CA ASN A 28 -8.48 1.02 1.47
C ASN A 28 -8.03 1.82 2.71
N SER A 29 -6.93 2.55 2.60
CA SER A 29 -6.38 3.46 3.63
C SER A 29 -5.77 4.70 2.98
N TYR A 30 -5.41 5.68 3.81
CA TYR A 30 -4.62 6.83 3.36
C TYR A 30 -3.33 6.39 2.66
N ALA A 31 -2.60 5.45 3.24
CA ALA A 31 -1.34 5.00 2.65
C ALA A 31 -1.47 4.03 1.48
N SER A 32 -2.55 3.25 1.39
CA SER A 32 -2.77 2.42 0.20
C SER A 32 -3.33 3.22 -0.99
N THR A 33 -3.78 4.46 -0.78
CA THR A 33 -4.22 5.35 -1.86
C THR A 33 -3.01 5.87 -2.65
N TRP A 34 -2.84 5.42 -3.88
CA TRP A 34 -1.65 5.69 -4.70
C TRP A 34 -1.36 7.17 -4.95
N TYR A 35 -2.40 8.01 -4.98
CA TYR A 35 -2.25 9.46 -5.12
C TYR A 35 -1.56 10.12 -3.93
N ASN A 36 -1.58 9.47 -2.76
CA ASN A 36 -0.97 10.00 -1.55
C ASN A 36 0.52 9.67 -1.45
N TRP A 37 1.02 8.71 -2.23
CA TRP A 37 2.40 8.22 -2.13
C TRP A 37 3.48 9.30 -2.28
N PRO A 38 3.36 10.31 -3.17
CA PRO A 38 4.34 11.41 -3.19
C PRO A 38 4.39 12.18 -1.87
N TYR A 39 3.23 12.53 -1.29
CA TYR A 39 3.17 13.24 0.00
C TYR A 39 3.69 12.39 1.17
N ILE A 40 3.41 11.09 1.15
CA ILE A 40 3.93 10.14 2.14
C ILE A 40 5.44 9.99 2.02
N GLN A 41 5.97 9.96 0.79
CA GLN A 41 7.42 9.91 0.54
C GLN A 41 8.10 11.20 1.02
N ASP A 42 7.47 12.36 0.80
CA ASP A 42 7.97 13.64 1.28
C ASP A 42 8.01 13.65 2.82
N PHE A 43 6.91 13.26 3.47
CA PHE A 43 6.87 13.10 4.93
C PHE A 43 7.97 12.17 5.45
N ALA A 44 8.13 10.99 4.84
CA ALA A 44 9.12 10.01 5.27
C ALA A 44 10.54 10.59 5.15
N ARG A 45 10.86 11.22 4.02
CA ARG A 45 12.15 11.89 3.83
C ARG A 45 12.41 12.95 4.90
N ASP A 46 11.43 13.80 5.18
CA ASP A 46 11.58 14.92 6.12
C ASP A 46 11.76 14.44 7.57
N ARG A 47 11.28 13.23 7.89
CA ARG A 47 11.45 12.58 9.19
C ARG A 47 12.62 11.58 9.25
N GLY A 48 13.39 11.44 8.18
CA GLY A 48 14.48 10.45 8.11
C GLY A 48 14.01 8.99 8.07
N LEU A 49 12.75 8.75 7.70
CA LEU A 49 12.12 7.44 7.60
C LEU A 49 12.22 6.87 6.18
N ILE A 50 12.18 5.54 6.08
CA ILE A 50 12.08 4.80 4.83
C ILE A 50 10.61 4.54 4.51
N PHE A 51 10.14 5.02 3.36
CA PHE A 51 8.84 4.66 2.83
C PHE A 51 8.96 3.61 1.71
N THR A 52 8.16 2.55 1.83
CA THR A 52 8.06 1.47 0.83
C THR A 52 6.59 1.28 0.42
N PRO A 53 6.10 1.86 -0.69
CA PRO A 53 4.78 1.53 -1.20
C PRO A 53 4.69 0.06 -1.59
N THR A 54 3.51 -0.53 -1.36
CA THR A 54 3.23 -1.91 -1.79
C THR A 54 2.33 -1.91 -3.04
N VAL A 55 2.74 -2.66 -4.07
CA VAL A 55 1.97 -2.88 -5.30
C VAL A 55 1.43 -4.31 -5.36
N SER A 56 0.27 -4.48 -5.98
CA SER A 56 -0.37 -5.79 -6.20
C SER A 56 -1.12 -5.82 -7.53
N PRO A 57 -1.18 -6.98 -8.21
CA PRO A 57 -1.88 -7.09 -9.48
C PRO A 57 -3.40 -7.05 -9.36
N GLY A 58 -3.97 -7.23 -8.16
CA GLY A 58 -5.39 -7.30 -7.89
C GLY A 58 -5.63 -8.03 -6.57
N TYR A 59 -6.88 -8.31 -6.22
CA TYR A 59 -7.23 -8.96 -4.96
C TYR A 59 -8.58 -9.67 -5.07
N ASP A 60 -8.67 -10.89 -4.55
CA ASP A 60 -9.84 -11.75 -4.62
C ASP A 60 -10.05 -12.63 -3.37
N TYR A 61 -10.93 -12.18 -2.49
CA TYR A 61 -11.16 -12.84 -1.21
C TYR A 61 -11.87 -14.19 -1.28
N ARG A 62 -12.26 -14.68 -2.48
CA ARG A 62 -13.14 -15.85 -2.65
C ARG A 62 -12.62 -17.10 -1.92
N SER A 63 -11.31 -17.23 -1.75
CA SER A 63 -10.68 -18.33 -1.01
C SER A 63 -10.26 -17.99 0.42
N SER A 64 -10.50 -16.77 0.90
CA SER A 64 -10.05 -16.32 2.23
C SER A 64 -11.00 -16.78 3.34
N SER A 65 -10.44 -17.18 4.48
CA SER A 65 -11.16 -17.47 5.73
C SER A 65 -11.65 -16.21 6.46
N ILE A 66 -11.53 -15.03 5.83
CA ILE A 66 -11.96 -13.75 6.40
C ILE A 66 -13.48 -13.75 6.56
N SER A 67 -13.98 -13.30 7.71
CA SER A 67 -15.43 -13.17 7.94
C SER A 67 -16.08 -12.28 6.88
N PRO A 68 -17.24 -12.64 6.29
CA PRO A 68 -17.85 -11.91 5.18
C PRO A 68 -17.96 -10.39 5.37
N GLY A 69 -18.30 -9.92 6.57
CA GLY A 69 -18.42 -8.49 6.89
C GLY A 69 -17.10 -7.71 7.00
N LEU A 70 -15.95 -8.40 6.98
CA LEU A 70 -14.62 -7.81 7.05
C LEU A 70 -13.86 -7.93 5.72
N LYS A 71 -14.50 -8.47 4.69
CA LYS A 71 -13.84 -8.71 3.40
C LYS A 71 -13.69 -7.38 2.65
N PRO A 72 -12.46 -6.99 2.26
CA PRO A 72 -12.29 -5.85 1.40
C PRO A 72 -12.91 -6.13 0.02
N PRO A 73 -13.20 -5.08 -0.78
CA PRO A 73 -13.72 -5.27 -2.13
C PRO A 73 -12.72 -6.03 -3.02
N ASN A 74 -13.25 -6.90 -3.89
CA ASN A 74 -12.45 -7.53 -4.93
C ASN A 74 -11.96 -6.48 -5.93
N ILE A 75 -10.72 -6.66 -6.39
CA ILE A 75 -10.09 -5.80 -7.39
C ILE A 75 -9.71 -6.67 -8.58
N ASN A 76 -10.33 -6.36 -9.73
CA ASN A 76 -10.00 -7.02 -10.99
C ASN A 76 -8.59 -6.62 -11.43
N ARG A 77 -7.88 -7.56 -12.06
CA ARG A 77 -6.56 -7.32 -12.64
C ARG A 77 -6.64 -6.47 -13.92
N ASP A 78 -7.82 -6.44 -14.56
CA ASP A 78 -8.11 -5.67 -15.78
C ASP A 78 -7.05 -5.87 -16.86
N SER A 79 -6.77 -7.15 -17.17
CA SER A 79 -5.71 -7.56 -18.11
C SER A 79 -4.33 -6.96 -17.81
N GLY A 80 -4.03 -6.73 -16.53
CA GLY A 80 -2.78 -6.15 -16.04
C GLY A 80 -2.79 -4.62 -15.86
N THR A 81 -3.87 -3.95 -16.28
CA THR A 81 -3.97 -2.47 -16.21
C THR A 81 -3.92 -1.95 -14.78
N TYR A 82 -4.52 -2.67 -13.83
CA TYR A 82 -4.46 -2.32 -12.42
C TYR A 82 -3.02 -2.32 -11.90
N TYR A 83 -2.26 -3.38 -12.20
CA TYR A 83 -0.88 -3.51 -11.77
C TYR A 83 0.04 -2.46 -12.40
N ASN A 84 -0.14 -2.19 -13.69
CA ASN A 84 0.59 -1.14 -14.41
C ASN A 84 0.35 0.23 -13.81
N SER A 85 -0.88 0.50 -13.39
CA SER A 85 -1.24 1.76 -12.72
C SER A 85 -0.58 1.89 -11.35
N ALA A 86 -0.54 0.80 -10.57
CA ALA A 86 0.14 0.77 -9.27
C ALA A 86 1.64 1.04 -9.43
N TRP A 87 2.31 0.34 -10.36
CA TRP A 87 3.73 0.54 -10.65
C TRP A 87 4.04 1.96 -11.13
N SER A 88 3.24 2.50 -12.04
CA SER A 88 3.40 3.88 -12.53
C SER A 88 3.35 4.88 -11.37
N ARG A 89 2.45 4.67 -10.41
CA ARG A 89 2.36 5.52 -9.21
C ARG A 89 3.52 5.32 -8.24
N ALA A 90 4.03 4.10 -8.09
CA ALA A 90 5.22 3.83 -7.27
C ALA A 90 6.47 4.49 -7.84
N VAL A 91 6.61 4.54 -9.17
CA VAL A 91 7.70 5.29 -9.82
C VAL A 91 7.55 6.80 -9.59
N VAL A 92 6.33 7.34 -9.74
CA VAL A 92 6.04 8.76 -9.52
C VAL A 92 6.29 9.19 -8.07
N SER A 93 6.08 8.31 -7.08
CA SER A 93 6.34 8.63 -5.68
C SER A 93 7.82 8.85 -5.37
N ARG A 94 8.73 8.35 -6.22
CA ARG A 94 10.19 8.37 -6.02
C ARG A 94 10.64 7.63 -4.76
N SER A 95 9.85 6.68 -4.26
CA SER A 95 10.27 5.80 -3.17
C SER A 95 11.47 4.96 -3.61
N LYS A 96 12.45 4.79 -2.71
CA LYS A 96 13.66 4.00 -2.98
C LYS A 96 13.38 2.49 -3.09
N PHE A 97 12.34 2.04 -2.40
CA PHE A 97 11.95 0.64 -2.34
C PHE A 97 10.49 0.50 -2.74
N VAL A 98 10.13 -0.66 -3.29
CA VAL A 98 8.74 -1.03 -3.59
C VAL A 98 8.56 -2.48 -3.13
N ALA A 99 7.51 -2.74 -2.36
CA ALA A 99 7.13 -4.08 -1.96
C ALA A 99 6.09 -4.63 -2.95
N ILE A 100 6.12 -5.94 -3.20
CA ILE A 100 5.11 -6.61 -4.03
C ILE A 100 4.28 -7.51 -3.12
N ASN A 101 2.98 -7.26 -3.06
CA ASN A 101 2.01 -8.18 -2.47
C ASN A 101 1.22 -8.86 -3.59
N SER A 102 1.53 -10.09 -3.99
CA SER A 102 2.54 -11.02 -3.48
C SER A 102 3.09 -11.87 -4.62
N PHE A 103 4.13 -12.65 -4.35
CA PHE A 103 4.60 -13.68 -5.28
C PHE A 103 3.58 -14.84 -5.40
N ASN A 104 3.03 -15.31 -4.28
CA ASN A 104 2.22 -16.52 -4.21
C ASN A 104 1.16 -16.52 -3.08
N GLY A 105 0.59 -15.36 -2.75
CA GLY A 105 -0.52 -15.25 -1.79
C GLY A 105 -1.84 -15.73 -2.39
N TRP A 106 -1.93 -17.03 -2.74
CA TRP A 106 -3.08 -17.60 -3.46
C TRP A 106 -4.42 -17.54 -2.72
N LEU A 107 -4.39 -17.30 -1.41
CA LEU A 107 -5.59 -17.14 -0.58
C LEU A 107 -6.14 -15.71 -0.60
N GLU A 108 -5.38 -14.76 -1.17
CA GLU A 108 -5.71 -13.35 -1.32
C GLU A 108 -6.35 -13.02 -2.67
#